data_AF-A0A7S2HNV1-F1
#
_entry.id   AF-A0A7S2HNV1-F1
#
_cell.length_a   1.000
_cell.length_b   1.000
_cell.length_c   1.000
_cell.angle_alpha   90.00
_cell.angle_beta   90.00
_cell.angle_gamma   90.00
#
_symmetry.space_group_name_H-M   'P 1'
#
loop_
_entity.id
_entity.type
_entity.pdbx_description
1 polymer ?
#
loop_
_entity_poly.entity_id
_entity_poly.type
_entity_poly.pdbx_seq_one_letter_code
_entity_poly.pdbx_strand_id
1 'polypeptide(L)'
;AADLFGCSYNKSLSYSCENAEFVGKLTCAEPKSFDLHFIWNNNTHSGPKSVPYWDNYMVALHKESFASNTYNAFMDFSLSLYTPNMTQWINLKKIDLTKKDFLLRKLNTGSTQYEWLYSMYISSPGGKAFEIVSAVLDYEGLGLGEILEWTDEECPQAHATSTYHIVELDHWFKHNFDLTDGYLLPIRTNVAANDANAVLEWYNKFMPGFAKTMTTSSTDSCFVTTGISEQYESDGFSHEIRFVSNPTLTVFEKEHTVENFIDYTDGINDKYAGVNKGWSAWYDRHVGLQVTNCSLDMYMEEFAAAGESFHPHTRSGSDSGLGSSHVWTPGTQGWGIEIQGLVEFSYASTYSVFDWCTNTTDPHHSAENGWVTAESI
;
A
#
# COMPACT_ATOMS: atom_id res chain seq x y z
N ALA A 1 -1.02 -3.72 -18.97
CA ALA A 1 -1.84 -3.19 -17.86
C ALA A 1 -3.09 -2.50 -18.42
N ALA A 2 -3.99 -3.26 -19.06
CA ALA A 2 -5.25 -2.73 -19.57
C ALA A 2 -6.32 -2.89 -18.47
N ASP A 3 -6.86 -1.77 -18.02
CA ASP A 3 -7.99 -1.60 -17.09
C ASP A 3 -7.95 -2.49 -15.84
N LEU A 4 -7.04 -2.17 -14.92
CA LEU A 4 -7.26 -2.51 -13.51
C LEU A 4 -8.44 -1.66 -13.01
N PHE A 5 -9.60 -2.29 -12.86
CA PHE A 5 -10.63 -1.85 -11.92
C PHE A 5 -11.35 -0.53 -12.23
N GLY A 6 -11.35 -0.09 -13.50
CA GLY A 6 -11.94 1.20 -13.87
C GLY A 6 -11.04 2.40 -13.53
N CYS A 7 -9.79 2.17 -13.13
CA CYS A 7 -8.77 3.20 -13.10
C CYS A 7 -8.33 3.50 -14.53
N SER A 8 -8.26 4.78 -14.88
CA SER A 8 -7.67 5.17 -16.16
C SER A 8 -6.16 5.04 -16.03
N TYR A 9 -5.54 4.20 -16.86
CA TYR A 9 -4.09 4.23 -17.03
C TYR A 9 -3.70 5.57 -17.65
N ASN A 10 -3.40 6.53 -16.79
CA ASN A 10 -2.79 7.75 -17.25
C ASN A 10 -1.31 7.47 -17.43
N LYS A 11 -0.80 7.63 -18.65
CA LYS A 11 0.64 7.61 -18.91
C LYS A 11 1.27 8.80 -18.20
N SER A 12 1.56 8.69 -16.90
CA SER A 12 2.45 9.60 -16.19
C SER A 12 3.69 8.77 -15.87
N LEU A 13 4.71 8.79 -16.72
CA LEU A 13 5.51 9.97 -17.03
C LEU A 13 5.67 10.18 -18.55
N SER A 14 4.95 11.13 -19.15
CA SER A 14 5.37 11.70 -20.44
C SER A 14 6.45 12.76 -20.23
N TYR A 15 7.58 12.36 -19.64
CA TYR A 15 8.85 13.06 -19.81
C TYR A 15 9.82 12.09 -20.49
N SER A 16 9.61 11.93 -21.80
CA SER A 16 10.56 11.56 -22.88
C SER A 16 11.79 10.68 -22.63
N CYS A 17 11.83 9.81 -21.62
CA CYS A 17 12.99 8.96 -21.36
C CYS A 17 12.54 7.49 -21.23
N GLU A 18 12.65 6.79 -22.37
CA GLU A 18 12.45 5.35 -22.62
C GLU A 18 11.01 4.77 -22.61
N ASN A 19 10.90 3.55 -23.16
CA ASN A 19 9.65 2.94 -23.61
C ASN A 19 8.63 2.81 -22.47
N ALA A 20 7.39 3.24 -22.75
CA ALA A 20 6.22 3.28 -21.87
C ALA A 20 5.73 1.92 -21.31
N GLU A 21 6.55 0.86 -21.39
CA GLU A 21 6.23 -0.51 -20.97
C GLU A 21 6.66 -0.82 -19.53
N PHE A 22 7.54 -0.02 -18.90
CA PHE A 22 8.23 -0.39 -17.65
C PHE A 22 7.94 0.49 -16.42
N VAL A 23 7.42 1.71 -16.59
CA VAL A 23 7.02 2.59 -15.49
C VAL A 23 5.58 3.05 -15.74
N GLY A 24 4.68 2.72 -14.82
CA GLY A 24 3.26 3.05 -14.95
C GLY A 24 2.67 3.56 -13.65
N LYS A 25 1.93 4.67 -13.73
CA LYS A 25 1.01 5.10 -12.68
C LYS A 25 -0.41 4.81 -13.14
N LEU A 26 -1.20 4.24 -12.24
CA LEU A 26 -2.62 4.01 -12.39
C LEU A 26 -3.32 4.97 -11.42
N THR A 27 -3.83 6.09 -11.93
CA THR A 27 -4.67 6.98 -11.12
C THR A 27 -6.06 6.37 -11.00
N CYS A 28 -6.51 6.16 -9.76
CA CYS A 28 -7.78 5.52 -9.45
C CYS A 28 -8.73 6.53 -8.81
N ALA A 29 -10.00 6.50 -9.23
CA ALA A 29 -11.10 7.37 -8.82
C ALA A 29 -10.95 8.86 -9.21
N GLU A 30 -12.06 9.48 -9.66
CA GLU A 30 -12.21 10.94 -9.74
C GLU A 30 -13.09 11.43 -8.58
N PRO A 31 -12.74 12.52 -7.86
CA PRO A 31 -11.54 13.34 -8.05
C PRO A 31 -10.28 12.54 -7.70
N LYS A 32 -9.15 12.91 -8.32
CA LYS A 32 -7.87 12.19 -8.44
C LYS A 32 -7.16 12.00 -7.08
N SER A 33 -7.81 11.34 -6.14
CA SER A 33 -7.38 11.30 -4.75
C SER A 33 -6.43 10.15 -4.43
N PHE A 34 -6.24 9.20 -5.36
CA PHE A 34 -5.37 8.06 -5.16
C PHE A 34 -4.61 7.65 -6.44
N ASP A 35 -3.28 7.58 -6.34
CA ASP A 35 -2.41 7.09 -7.40
C ASP A 35 -1.77 5.76 -6.99
N LEU A 36 -1.95 4.73 -7.83
CA LEU A 36 -1.22 3.48 -7.74
C LEU A 36 0.03 3.53 -8.60
N HIS A 37 1.21 3.46 -7.99
CA HIS A 37 2.47 3.40 -8.72
C HIS A 37 2.95 1.96 -8.83
N PHE A 38 3.15 1.48 -10.06
CA PHE A 38 3.79 0.19 -10.33
C PHE A 38 5.15 0.49 -10.96
N ILE A 39 6.14 0.61 -10.09
CA ILE A 39 7.52 0.88 -10.49
C ILE A 39 8.24 -0.46 -10.63
N TRP A 40 8.85 -0.69 -11.78
CA TRP A 40 9.81 -1.76 -11.97
C TRP A 40 11.20 -1.17 -12.12
N ASN A 41 12.15 -1.71 -11.35
CA ASN A 41 13.53 -1.25 -11.26
C ASN A 41 14.45 -2.47 -11.28
N ASN A 42 15.47 -2.45 -12.13
CA ASN A 42 16.49 -3.52 -12.25
C ASN A 42 17.90 -3.06 -11.84
N ASN A 43 18.04 -1.81 -11.41
CA ASN A 43 19.32 -1.20 -11.06
C ASN A 43 19.51 -1.13 -9.54
N THR A 44 18.44 -0.96 -8.77
CA THR A 44 18.55 -0.94 -7.30
C THR A 44 18.64 -2.35 -6.75
N HIS A 45 19.40 -2.48 -5.66
CA HIS A 45 19.64 -3.80 -5.08
C HIS A 45 18.38 -4.35 -4.43
N SER A 46 17.88 -5.46 -4.96
CA SER A 46 16.81 -6.26 -4.35
C SER A 46 17.34 -7.39 -3.47
N GLY A 47 18.66 -7.61 -3.46
CA GLY A 47 19.33 -8.76 -2.82
C GLY A 47 19.28 -10.06 -3.65
N PRO A 48 19.68 -11.20 -3.06
CA PRO A 48 19.74 -12.50 -3.76
C PRO A 48 18.39 -13.03 -4.28
N LYS A 49 17.28 -12.66 -3.64
CA LYS A 49 15.91 -12.89 -4.11
C LYS A 49 15.37 -11.59 -4.69
N SER A 50 15.16 -11.56 -6.00
CA SER A 50 14.71 -10.35 -6.69
C SER A 50 13.24 -10.01 -6.41
N VAL A 51 12.81 -8.79 -6.73
CA VAL A 51 11.38 -8.43 -6.66
C VAL A 51 10.52 -9.40 -7.50
N PRO A 52 10.88 -9.75 -8.75
CA PRO A 52 10.16 -10.78 -9.50
C PRO A 52 10.10 -12.16 -8.84
N TYR A 53 11.11 -12.55 -8.03
CA TYR A 53 11.06 -13.81 -7.29
C TYR A 53 9.90 -13.78 -6.27
N TRP A 54 9.83 -12.73 -5.46
CA TRP A 54 8.79 -12.56 -4.44
C TRP A 54 7.41 -12.38 -5.06
N ASP A 55 7.30 -11.62 -6.15
CA ASP A 55 6.04 -11.47 -6.89
C ASP A 55 5.54 -12.83 -7.42
N ASN A 56 6.41 -13.64 -8.03
CA ASN A 56 6.05 -14.98 -8.50
C ASN A 56 5.67 -15.92 -7.35
N TYR A 57 6.33 -15.80 -6.20
CA TYR A 57 5.98 -16.55 -4.99
C TYR A 57 4.57 -16.20 -4.52
N MET A 58 4.25 -14.91 -4.38
CA MET A 58 2.92 -14.44 -3.98
C MET A 58 1.84 -14.83 -5.00
N VAL A 59 2.12 -14.75 -6.32
CA VAL A 59 1.19 -15.23 -7.36
C VAL A 59 0.86 -16.70 -7.17
N ALA A 60 1.88 -17.55 -6.98
CA ALA A 60 1.68 -18.98 -6.80
C ALA A 60 0.88 -19.28 -5.53
N LEU A 61 1.19 -18.58 -4.44
CA LEU A 61 0.51 -18.71 -3.17
C LEU A 61 -0.97 -18.31 -3.27
N HIS A 62 -1.27 -17.15 -3.85
CA HIS A 62 -2.64 -16.67 -4.03
C HIS A 62 -3.47 -17.60 -4.92
N LYS A 63 -2.89 -18.10 -6.02
CA LYS A 63 -3.55 -19.05 -6.90
C LYS A 63 -3.97 -20.33 -6.15
N GLU A 64 -3.09 -20.84 -5.30
CA GLU A 64 -3.40 -22.02 -4.48
C GLU A 64 -4.46 -21.71 -3.44
N SER A 65 -4.35 -20.58 -2.73
CA SER A 65 -5.35 -20.09 -1.79
C SER A 65 -6.74 -19.98 -2.42
N PHE A 66 -6.84 -19.47 -3.64
CA PHE A 66 -8.11 -19.40 -4.37
C PHE A 66 -8.63 -20.79 -4.73
N ALA A 67 -7.76 -21.71 -5.17
CA ALA A 67 -8.16 -23.07 -5.52
C ALA A 67 -8.59 -23.92 -4.32
N SER A 68 -7.99 -23.69 -3.14
CA SER A 68 -8.30 -24.39 -1.89
C SER A 68 -9.35 -23.69 -1.04
N ASN A 69 -9.79 -22.49 -1.44
CA ASN A 69 -10.65 -21.61 -0.66
C ASN A 69 -10.09 -21.30 0.75
N THR A 70 -8.79 -21.02 0.83
CA THR A 70 -8.09 -20.76 2.11
C THR A 70 -7.32 -19.44 2.06
N TYR A 71 -7.46 -18.61 3.09
CA TYR A 71 -6.70 -17.36 3.22
C TYR A 71 -5.19 -17.64 3.45
N ASN A 72 -4.33 -16.76 2.95
CA ASN A 72 -2.89 -16.78 3.25
C ASN A 72 -2.43 -15.41 3.77
N ALA A 73 -1.42 -15.39 4.63
CA ALA A 73 -0.96 -14.18 5.30
C ALA A 73 -0.45 -13.10 4.33
N PHE A 74 0.07 -13.48 3.16
CA PHE A 74 0.53 -12.50 2.16
C PHE A 74 -0.63 -11.69 1.54
N MET A 75 -1.89 -12.12 1.68
CA MET A 75 -3.05 -11.31 1.30
C MET A 75 -3.25 -10.09 2.20
N ASP A 76 -2.62 -10.05 3.38
CA ASP A 76 -2.58 -8.84 4.22
C ASP A 76 -1.72 -7.74 3.58
N PHE A 77 -0.90 -8.02 2.55
CA PHE A 77 -0.36 -6.98 1.66
C PHE A 77 -1.36 -6.65 0.55
N SER A 78 -2.44 -5.97 0.90
CA SER A 78 -3.54 -5.67 -0.02
C SER A 78 -3.96 -4.20 -0.03
N LEU A 79 -4.57 -3.80 -1.15
CA LEU A 79 -5.39 -2.59 -1.22
C LEU A 79 -6.86 -3.00 -1.16
N SER A 80 -7.58 -2.49 -0.15
CA SER A 80 -9.04 -2.67 -0.05
C SER A 80 -9.78 -1.54 -0.75
N LEU A 81 -10.71 -1.93 -1.60
CA LEU A 81 -11.49 -1.08 -2.48
C LEU A 81 -12.98 -1.29 -2.17
N TYR A 82 -13.70 -0.21 -1.89
CA TYR A 82 -15.13 -0.25 -1.64
C TYR A 82 -15.96 -0.05 -2.91
N THR A 83 -17.07 -0.78 -3.01
CA THR A 83 -18.16 -0.49 -3.93
C THR A 83 -19.52 -0.65 -3.24
N PRO A 84 -20.50 0.24 -3.49
CA PRO A 84 -21.87 0.11 -2.97
C PRO A 84 -22.57 -1.19 -3.33
N ASN A 85 -22.23 -1.78 -4.49
CA ASN A 85 -22.85 -3.00 -4.97
C ASN A 85 -21.87 -3.84 -5.78
N MET A 86 -21.31 -4.87 -5.14
CA MET A 86 -20.35 -5.78 -5.77
C MET A 86 -20.97 -6.55 -6.94
N THR A 87 -22.25 -6.94 -6.84
CA THR A 87 -22.97 -7.60 -7.95
C THR A 87 -22.99 -6.73 -9.19
N GLN A 88 -23.36 -5.47 -9.03
CA GLN A 88 -23.43 -4.51 -10.12
C GLN A 88 -22.03 -4.29 -10.70
N TRP A 89 -21.03 -4.13 -9.85
CA TRP A 89 -19.64 -3.95 -10.28
C TRP A 89 -19.12 -5.15 -11.09
N ILE A 90 -19.33 -6.39 -10.62
CA ILE A 90 -18.98 -7.63 -11.34
C ILE A 90 -19.62 -7.64 -12.74
N ASN A 91 -20.92 -7.33 -12.80
CA ASN A 91 -21.69 -7.31 -14.05
C ASN A 91 -21.23 -6.20 -15.01
N LEU A 92 -21.00 -4.97 -14.52
CA LEU A 92 -20.58 -3.82 -15.32
C LEU A 92 -19.16 -4.00 -15.86
N LYS A 93 -18.23 -4.44 -15.02
CA LYS A 93 -16.83 -4.66 -15.41
C LYS A 93 -16.64 -5.97 -16.18
N LYS A 94 -17.70 -6.76 -16.34
CA LYS A 94 -17.69 -8.06 -17.02
C LYS A 94 -16.56 -8.94 -16.51
N ILE A 95 -16.34 -8.93 -15.21
CA ILE A 95 -15.34 -9.82 -14.62
C ILE A 95 -15.88 -11.22 -14.79
N ASP A 96 -15.22 -11.96 -15.68
CA ASP A 96 -15.52 -13.35 -15.91
C ASP A 96 -14.98 -14.16 -14.73
N LEU A 97 -15.82 -14.33 -13.71
CA LEU A 97 -15.51 -15.11 -12.52
C LEU A 97 -15.23 -16.60 -12.84
N THR A 98 -15.52 -17.07 -14.06
CA THR A 98 -15.11 -18.41 -14.51
C THR A 98 -13.65 -18.48 -14.98
N LYS A 99 -13.03 -17.31 -15.22
CA LYS A 99 -11.64 -17.18 -15.70
C LYS A 99 -10.71 -16.52 -14.70
N LYS A 100 -11.25 -16.03 -13.59
CA LYS A 100 -10.49 -15.35 -12.53
C LYS A 100 -10.65 -16.13 -11.25
N ASP A 101 -9.53 -16.56 -10.70
CA ASP A 101 -9.47 -17.14 -9.37
C ASP A 101 -9.67 -16.03 -8.33
N PHE A 102 -10.48 -16.29 -7.31
CA PHE A 102 -10.78 -15.35 -6.23
C PHE A 102 -11.01 -16.09 -4.90
N LEU A 103 -10.93 -15.35 -3.79
CA LEU A 103 -11.40 -15.80 -2.47
C LEU A 103 -12.58 -14.93 -2.08
N LEU A 104 -13.66 -15.53 -1.58
CA LEU A 104 -14.83 -14.80 -1.10
C LEU A 104 -15.09 -15.13 0.36
N ARG A 105 -15.29 -14.09 1.16
CA ARG A 105 -15.65 -14.17 2.58
C ARG A 105 -16.75 -13.19 2.91
N LYS A 106 -17.43 -13.41 4.03
CA LYS A 106 -18.38 -12.46 4.60
C LYS A 106 -18.11 -12.25 6.09
N LEU A 107 -18.47 -11.07 6.58
CA LEU A 107 -18.41 -10.70 7.99
C LEU A 107 -19.77 -10.18 8.43
N ASN A 108 -20.26 -10.64 9.58
CA ASN A 108 -21.44 -10.05 10.20
C ASN A 108 -21.07 -8.68 10.78
N THR A 109 -21.74 -7.62 10.34
CA THR A 109 -21.42 -6.25 10.79
C THR A 109 -22.15 -5.86 12.07
N GLY A 110 -23.10 -6.68 12.53
CA GLY A 110 -24.04 -6.33 13.61
C GLY A 110 -25.05 -5.23 13.23
N SER A 111 -25.04 -4.72 12.00
CA SER A 111 -25.97 -3.69 11.52
C SER A 111 -27.31 -4.29 11.09
N THR A 112 -28.40 -3.61 11.44
CA THR A 112 -29.76 -3.97 10.98
C THR A 112 -30.02 -3.61 9.52
N GLN A 113 -29.25 -2.69 8.95
CA GLN A 113 -29.40 -2.26 7.55
C GLN A 113 -28.54 -3.10 6.59
N TYR A 114 -27.34 -3.45 7.02
CA TYR A 114 -26.38 -4.22 6.24
C TYR A 114 -25.79 -5.34 7.09
N GLU A 115 -26.53 -6.45 7.25
CA GLU A 115 -26.11 -7.56 8.11
C GLU A 115 -24.72 -8.10 7.75
N TRP A 116 -24.40 -8.15 6.46
CA TRP A 116 -23.17 -8.73 5.94
C TRP A 116 -22.30 -7.69 5.23
N LEU A 117 -20.99 -7.78 5.45
CA LEU A 117 -19.94 -7.19 4.62
C LEU A 117 -19.25 -8.32 3.86
N TYR A 118 -19.26 -8.27 2.54
CA TYR A 118 -18.61 -9.24 1.66
C TYR A 118 -17.24 -8.72 1.24
N SER A 119 -16.23 -9.61 1.26
CA SER A 119 -14.86 -9.34 0.82
C SER A 119 -14.48 -10.31 -0.29
N MET A 120 -14.17 -9.80 -1.48
CA MET A 120 -13.66 -10.57 -2.61
C MET A 120 -12.18 -10.24 -2.84
N TYR A 121 -11.30 -11.20 -2.59
CA TYR A 121 -9.89 -11.08 -2.93
C TYR A 121 -9.62 -11.55 -4.35
N ILE A 122 -8.84 -10.74 -5.06
CA ILE A 122 -8.30 -11.04 -6.39
C ILE A 122 -6.82 -10.67 -6.43
N SER A 123 -6.05 -11.37 -7.27
CA SER A 123 -4.64 -11.07 -7.44
C SER A 123 -4.35 -10.46 -8.82
N SER A 124 -3.45 -9.49 -8.84
CA SER A 124 -2.85 -9.00 -10.09
C SER A 124 -1.86 -10.02 -10.67
N PRO A 125 -1.47 -9.87 -11.95
CA PRO A 125 -0.40 -10.68 -12.53
C PRO A 125 0.94 -10.62 -11.79
N GLY A 126 1.20 -9.56 -11.02
CA GLY A 126 2.42 -9.38 -10.22
C GLY A 126 2.25 -9.74 -8.73
N GLY A 127 1.22 -10.52 -8.39
CA GLY A 127 1.03 -11.06 -7.04
C GLY A 127 0.44 -10.09 -6.04
N LYS A 128 0.21 -8.82 -6.40
CA LYS A 128 -0.46 -7.85 -5.51
C LYS A 128 -1.91 -8.27 -5.29
N ALA A 129 -2.35 -8.31 -4.03
CA ALA A 129 -3.71 -8.64 -3.65
C ALA A 129 -4.58 -7.37 -3.61
N PHE A 130 -5.82 -7.49 -4.08
CA PHE A 130 -6.84 -6.47 -3.97
C PHE A 130 -8.06 -7.09 -3.30
N GLU A 131 -8.57 -6.40 -2.28
CA GLU A 131 -9.79 -6.80 -1.59
C GLU A 131 -10.92 -5.87 -2.04
N ILE A 132 -11.94 -6.41 -2.71
CA ILE A 132 -13.14 -5.64 -3.03
C ILE A 132 -14.15 -5.87 -1.91
N VAL A 133 -14.60 -4.80 -1.26
CA VAL A 133 -15.56 -4.88 -0.15
C VAL A 133 -16.90 -4.23 -0.51
N SER A 134 -17.99 -4.85 -0.09
CA SER A 134 -19.35 -4.33 -0.30
C SER A 134 -20.34 -4.95 0.67
N ALA A 135 -21.39 -4.21 1.05
CA ALA A 135 -22.51 -4.80 1.79
C ALA A 135 -23.54 -5.51 0.90
N VAL A 136 -23.42 -5.41 -0.43
CA VAL A 136 -24.41 -5.95 -1.37
C VAL A 136 -23.76 -6.90 -2.37
N LEU A 137 -24.17 -8.17 -2.30
CA LEU A 137 -23.78 -9.22 -3.23
C LEU A 137 -24.94 -10.23 -3.43
N ASP A 138 -25.45 -10.33 -4.66
CA ASP A 138 -26.38 -11.38 -5.11
C ASP A 138 -25.57 -12.57 -5.60
N TYR A 139 -25.01 -13.31 -4.65
CA TYR A 139 -24.11 -14.42 -4.94
C TYR A 139 -24.86 -15.61 -5.57
N GLU A 140 -26.12 -15.85 -5.21
CA GLU A 140 -26.97 -16.87 -5.83
C GLU A 140 -27.24 -16.56 -7.31
N GLY A 141 -27.61 -15.31 -7.63
CA GLY A 141 -27.81 -14.86 -9.00
C GLY A 141 -26.55 -14.92 -9.86
N LEU A 142 -25.38 -14.82 -9.24
CA LEU A 142 -24.07 -15.00 -9.88
C LEU A 142 -23.62 -16.47 -9.95
N GLY A 143 -24.39 -17.42 -9.40
CA GLY A 143 -24.03 -18.83 -9.34
C GLY A 143 -22.82 -19.12 -8.44
N LEU A 144 -22.51 -18.21 -7.50
CA LEU A 144 -21.50 -18.39 -6.48
C LEU A 144 -22.11 -19.30 -5.40
N GLY A 145 -21.36 -20.31 -4.97
CA GLY A 145 -21.78 -21.22 -3.92
C GLY A 145 -21.92 -20.53 -2.55
N GLU A 146 -22.07 -21.32 -1.49
CA GLU A 146 -22.09 -20.81 -0.12
C GLU A 146 -20.82 -20.00 0.19
N ILE A 147 -21.02 -18.79 0.73
CA ILE A 147 -19.92 -17.90 1.14
C ILE A 147 -19.56 -18.19 2.59
N LEU A 148 -18.30 -18.53 2.81
CA LEU A 148 -17.74 -18.75 4.15
C LEU A 148 -17.62 -17.41 4.91
N GLU A 149 -17.83 -17.48 6.22
CA GLU A 149 -17.50 -16.37 7.10
C GLU A 149 -15.98 -16.32 7.34
N TRP A 150 -15.47 -15.13 7.65
CA TRP A 150 -14.11 -15.00 8.17
C TRP A 150 -13.98 -15.79 9.48
N THR A 151 -12.96 -16.64 9.56
CA THR A 151 -12.62 -17.34 10.81
C THR A 151 -11.71 -16.48 11.68
N ASP A 152 -11.62 -16.77 12.98
CA ASP A 152 -10.76 -16.02 13.90
C ASP A 152 -9.28 -16.07 13.47
N GLU A 153 -8.83 -17.15 12.84
CA GLU A 153 -7.48 -17.31 12.28
C GLU A 153 -7.26 -16.48 11.00
N GLU A 154 -8.31 -16.07 10.29
CA GLU A 154 -8.23 -15.23 9.10
C GLU A 154 -8.31 -13.72 9.43
N CYS A 155 -8.21 -13.37 10.72
CA CYS A 155 -8.20 -12.01 11.26
C CYS A 155 -9.40 -11.14 10.80
N PRO A 156 -10.63 -11.41 11.26
CA PRO A 156 -11.82 -10.69 10.82
C PRO A 156 -11.73 -9.16 11.04
N GLN A 157 -11.03 -8.72 12.09
CA GLN A 157 -10.84 -7.28 12.36
C GLN A 157 -10.01 -6.55 11.29
N ALA A 158 -9.19 -7.26 10.49
CA ALA A 158 -8.44 -6.64 9.40
C ALA A 158 -9.34 -6.24 8.22
N HIS A 159 -10.55 -6.81 8.10
CA HIS A 159 -11.38 -6.69 6.90
C HIS A 159 -12.54 -5.67 7.01
N ALA A 160 -13.12 -5.45 8.19
CA ALA A 160 -14.10 -4.37 8.40
C ALA A 160 -13.42 -3.01 8.57
N THR A 161 -13.93 -1.94 7.95
CA THR A 161 -13.50 -0.57 8.25
C THR A 161 -13.75 -0.23 9.74
N SER A 162 -12.81 0.51 10.33
CA SER A 162 -12.89 1.02 11.71
C SER A 162 -13.22 2.52 11.74
N THR A 163 -13.12 3.17 10.58
CA THR A 163 -13.32 4.61 10.42
C THR A 163 -14.76 4.95 10.06
N TYR A 164 -15.42 4.13 9.24
CA TYR A 164 -16.75 4.41 8.73
C TYR A 164 -17.77 3.37 9.14
N HIS A 165 -18.99 3.79 9.42
CA HIS A 165 -20.12 2.88 9.25
C HIS A 165 -20.39 2.68 7.75
N ILE A 166 -20.71 1.44 7.35
CA ILE A 166 -20.94 1.12 5.93
C ILE A 166 -22.04 2.00 5.31
N VAL A 167 -23.05 2.39 6.09
CA VAL A 167 -24.12 3.31 5.64
C VAL A 167 -23.58 4.70 5.31
N GLU A 168 -22.63 5.20 6.09
CA GLU A 168 -22.01 6.51 5.87
C GLU A 168 -21.12 6.47 4.64
N LEU A 169 -20.34 5.39 4.48
CA LEU A 169 -19.49 5.16 3.31
C LEU A 169 -20.31 5.03 2.03
N ASP A 170 -21.44 4.31 2.08
CA ASP A 170 -22.39 4.18 0.97
C ASP A 170 -23.01 5.54 0.59
N HIS A 171 -23.42 6.34 1.58
CA HIS A 171 -23.95 7.68 1.36
C HIS A 171 -22.90 8.61 0.75
N TRP A 172 -21.68 8.61 1.29
CA TRP A 172 -20.57 9.41 0.75
C TRP A 172 -20.24 9.00 -0.69
N PHE A 173 -20.15 7.71 -0.97
CA PHE A 173 -19.87 7.21 -2.32
C PHE A 173 -20.95 7.66 -3.32
N LYS A 174 -22.23 7.47 -2.98
CA LYS A 174 -23.36 7.88 -3.85
C LYS A 174 -23.45 9.38 -4.07
N HIS A 175 -22.97 10.17 -3.12
CA HIS A 175 -22.93 11.63 -3.25
C HIS A 175 -21.84 12.09 -4.22
N ASN A 176 -20.70 11.38 -4.26
CA ASN A 176 -19.52 11.79 -5.02
C ASN A 176 -19.36 11.08 -6.38
N PHE A 177 -19.98 9.92 -6.57
CA PHE A 177 -19.80 9.09 -7.78
C PHE A 177 -21.13 8.68 -8.42
N ASP A 178 -21.12 8.57 -9.76
CA ASP A 178 -22.18 7.91 -10.51
C ASP A 178 -22.01 6.37 -10.41
N LEU A 179 -22.99 5.70 -9.82
CA LEU A 179 -22.98 4.24 -9.64
C LEU A 179 -22.98 3.47 -10.98
N THR A 180 -23.36 4.10 -12.09
CA THR A 180 -23.43 3.44 -13.40
C THR A 180 -22.06 3.16 -14.03
N ASP A 181 -21.00 3.82 -13.54
CA ASP A 181 -19.64 3.69 -14.06
C ASP A 181 -18.83 2.55 -13.39
N GLY A 182 -19.36 1.97 -12.32
CA GLY A 182 -18.72 0.87 -11.58
C GLY A 182 -17.39 1.30 -10.95
N TYR A 183 -17.36 2.47 -10.30
CA TYR A 183 -16.19 2.95 -9.56
C TYR A 183 -15.84 2.04 -8.38
N LEU A 184 -14.57 2.07 -8.01
CA LEU A 184 -14.02 1.48 -6.81
C LEU A 184 -13.29 2.57 -6.03
N LEU A 185 -13.60 2.67 -4.74
CA LEU A 185 -13.03 3.67 -3.85
C LEU A 185 -11.96 3.01 -2.98
N PRO A 186 -10.67 3.38 -3.09
CA PRO A 186 -9.65 2.94 -2.15
C PRO A 186 -10.00 3.44 -0.75
N ILE A 187 -10.19 2.51 0.19
CA ILE A 187 -10.55 2.84 1.58
C ILE A 187 -9.46 2.44 2.57
N ARG A 188 -8.60 1.50 2.19
CA ARG A 188 -7.62 0.93 3.11
C ARG A 188 -6.43 0.31 2.39
N THR A 189 -5.23 0.53 2.92
CA THR A 189 -4.03 -0.23 2.63
C THR A 189 -3.76 -1.15 3.80
N ASN A 190 -3.75 -2.46 3.57
CA ASN A 190 -3.28 -3.44 4.53
C ASN A 190 -1.80 -3.73 4.28
N VAL A 191 -1.08 -3.92 5.37
CA VAL A 191 0.34 -4.26 5.42
C VAL A 191 0.49 -5.42 6.39
N ALA A 192 0.95 -6.58 5.91
CA ALA A 192 1.30 -7.67 6.81
C ALA A 192 2.50 -7.25 7.67
N ALA A 193 2.44 -7.54 8.96
CA ALA A 193 3.44 -7.17 9.95
C ALA A 193 3.76 -8.36 10.87
N ASN A 194 5.00 -8.45 11.33
CA ASN A 194 5.38 -9.39 12.39
C ASN A 194 4.82 -8.95 13.74
N ASP A 195 4.96 -7.66 14.06
CA ASP A 195 4.54 -7.07 15.33
C ASP A 195 3.91 -5.69 15.10
N ALA A 196 2.59 -5.62 15.05
CA ALA A 196 1.90 -4.35 14.85
C ALA A 196 2.01 -3.38 16.05
N ASN A 197 2.49 -3.81 17.23
CA ASN A 197 2.86 -2.88 18.31
C ASN A 197 4.18 -2.16 18.01
N ALA A 198 5.19 -2.88 17.52
CA ALA A 198 6.46 -2.27 17.13
C ALA A 198 6.26 -1.21 16.03
N VAL A 199 5.26 -1.40 15.15
CA VAL A 199 4.85 -0.36 14.19
C VAL A 199 4.34 0.90 14.90
N LEU A 200 3.44 0.74 15.88
CA LEU A 200 2.93 1.87 16.65
C LEU A 200 4.05 2.60 17.42
N GLU A 201 5.02 1.88 17.96
CA GLU A 201 6.20 2.47 18.61
C GLU A 201 7.03 3.30 17.63
N TRP A 202 7.27 2.79 16.43
CA TRP A 202 7.98 3.51 15.38
C TRP A 202 7.27 4.82 15.01
N TYR A 203 5.96 4.77 14.77
CA TYR A 203 5.17 5.97 14.45
C TYR A 203 5.11 6.96 15.61
N ASN A 204 5.03 6.50 16.86
CA ASN A 204 5.08 7.38 18.02
C ASN A 204 6.40 8.14 18.14
N LYS A 205 7.51 7.50 17.75
CA LYS A 205 8.84 8.11 17.78
C LYS A 205 9.01 9.12 16.65
N PHE A 206 8.70 8.74 15.41
CA PHE A 206 9.08 9.53 14.23
C PHE A 206 7.96 10.37 13.63
N MET A 207 6.70 10.00 13.85
CA MET A 207 5.54 10.71 13.31
C MET A 207 4.44 10.85 14.38
N PRO A 208 4.72 11.48 15.55
CA PRO A 208 3.79 11.53 16.69
C PRO A 208 2.47 12.24 16.36
N GLY A 209 2.42 13.08 15.33
CA GLY A 209 1.17 13.65 14.83
C GLY A 209 0.25 12.60 14.20
N PHE A 210 0.79 11.75 13.32
CA PHE A 210 0.05 10.66 12.70
C PHE A 210 -0.27 9.54 13.70
N ALA A 211 0.67 9.23 14.61
CA ALA A 211 0.47 8.24 15.67
C ALA A 211 -0.78 8.50 16.53
N LYS A 212 -1.17 9.77 16.73
CA LYS A 212 -2.41 10.12 17.45
C LYS A 212 -3.70 9.69 16.75
N THR A 213 -3.64 9.44 15.45
CA THR A 213 -4.75 8.89 14.67
C THR A 213 -4.80 7.37 14.75
N MET A 214 -3.74 6.74 15.27
CA MET A 214 -3.62 5.29 15.28
C MET A 214 -4.45 4.67 16.41
N THR A 215 -5.12 3.58 16.09
CA THR A 215 -5.88 2.74 17.02
C THR A 215 -5.40 1.30 16.91
N THR A 216 -5.59 0.51 17.97
CA THR A 216 -5.24 -0.91 17.98
C THR A 216 -6.46 -1.76 18.27
N SER A 217 -6.48 -2.96 17.70
CA SER A 217 -7.44 -4.01 18.03
C SER A 217 -6.71 -5.34 18.10
N SER A 218 -7.07 -6.20 19.05
CA SER A 218 -6.38 -7.46 19.27
C SER A 218 -7.34 -8.56 19.68
N THR A 219 -7.11 -9.74 19.14
CA THR A 219 -7.64 -11.03 19.58
C THR A 219 -6.47 -11.94 19.95
N ASP A 220 -6.75 -13.16 20.40
CA ASP A 220 -5.70 -14.16 20.67
C ASP A 220 -4.96 -14.58 19.37
N SER A 221 -5.61 -14.41 18.21
CA SER A 221 -5.11 -14.86 16.90
C SER A 221 -4.53 -13.75 16.04
N CYS A 222 -4.92 -12.49 16.26
CA CYS A 222 -4.55 -11.38 15.40
C CYS A 222 -4.45 -10.06 16.14
N PHE A 223 -3.48 -9.23 15.73
CA PHE A 223 -3.28 -7.87 16.21
C PHE A 223 -3.25 -6.90 15.03
N VAL A 224 -4.03 -5.82 15.11
CA VAL A 224 -4.14 -4.81 14.05
C VAL A 224 -3.89 -3.42 14.62
N THR A 225 -2.98 -2.67 14.01
CA THR A 225 -2.79 -1.24 14.24
C THR A 225 -3.27 -0.47 13.01
N THR A 226 -4.22 0.45 13.19
CA THR A 226 -4.83 1.23 12.10
C THR A 226 -4.53 2.71 12.29
N GLY A 227 -3.81 3.34 11.36
CA GLY A 227 -3.72 4.79 11.23
C GLY A 227 -4.74 5.36 10.24
N ILE A 228 -5.19 6.59 10.47
CA ILE A 228 -6.20 7.25 9.63
C ILE A 228 -5.56 8.48 8.99
N SER A 229 -5.50 8.51 7.66
CA SER A 229 -5.02 9.66 6.89
C SER A 229 -6.18 10.31 6.15
N GLU A 230 -6.37 11.62 6.30
CA GLU A 230 -7.26 12.37 5.41
C GLU A 230 -6.73 12.34 3.97
N GLN A 231 -7.62 12.29 2.98
CA GLN A 231 -7.21 12.32 1.58
C GLN A 231 -6.97 13.76 1.11
N TYR A 232 -5.86 13.96 0.39
CA TYR A 232 -5.36 15.27 -0.02
C TYR A 232 -6.38 16.15 -0.77
N GLU A 233 -7.25 15.57 -1.59
CA GLU A 233 -8.22 16.30 -2.42
C GLU A 233 -9.69 15.95 -2.09
N SER A 234 -9.96 15.31 -0.96
CA SER A 234 -11.30 14.80 -0.65
C SER A 234 -11.69 15.05 0.81
N ASP A 235 -12.41 16.15 1.01
CA ASP A 235 -13.01 16.48 2.31
C ASP A 235 -14.00 15.40 2.76
N GLY A 236 -13.92 15.04 4.05
CA GLY A 236 -14.83 14.08 4.67
C GLY A 236 -14.56 12.62 4.32
N PHE A 237 -13.42 12.32 3.69
CA PHE A 237 -12.96 10.96 3.44
C PHE A 237 -11.49 10.78 3.87
N SER A 238 -11.21 9.59 4.36
CA SER A 238 -9.98 9.20 5.03
C SER A 238 -9.67 7.78 4.62
N HIS A 239 -8.38 7.54 4.43
CA HIS A 239 -7.83 6.25 4.08
C HIS A 239 -7.24 5.59 5.33
N GLU A 240 -7.54 4.32 5.50
CA GLU A 240 -6.97 3.52 6.59
C GLU A 240 -5.63 2.91 6.16
N ILE A 241 -4.63 3.00 7.01
CA ILE A 241 -3.36 2.27 6.84
C ILE A 241 -3.28 1.27 7.98
N ARG A 242 -3.38 -0.01 7.66
CA ARG A 242 -3.44 -1.09 8.64
C ARG A 242 -2.22 -1.96 8.60
N PHE A 243 -1.66 -2.21 9.77
CA PHE A 243 -0.62 -3.18 9.98
C PHE A 243 -1.23 -4.38 10.69
N VAL A 244 -1.16 -5.54 10.06
CA VAL A 244 -1.83 -6.77 10.47
C VAL A 244 -0.79 -7.80 10.86
N SER A 245 -0.75 -8.14 12.15
CA SER A 245 0.04 -9.26 12.67
C SER A 245 -0.88 -10.43 12.95
N ASN A 246 -0.73 -11.51 12.17
CA ASN A 246 -1.52 -12.72 12.28
C ASN A 246 -0.61 -13.95 12.47
N PRO A 247 -0.01 -14.11 13.67
CA PRO A 247 0.99 -15.16 13.93
C PRO A 247 0.39 -16.57 13.95
N THR A 248 -0.93 -16.70 13.99
CA THR A 248 -1.61 -18.00 14.08
C THR A 248 -1.92 -18.63 12.73
N LEU A 249 -1.83 -17.86 11.64
CA LEU A 249 -2.12 -18.31 10.28
C LEU A 249 -0.96 -19.16 9.72
N THR A 250 -0.86 -20.39 10.20
CA THR A 250 0.25 -21.31 9.93
C THR A 250 0.04 -22.23 8.71
N VAL A 251 -1.13 -22.16 8.06
CA VAL A 251 -1.60 -23.28 7.23
C VAL A 251 -1.19 -23.17 5.76
N PHE A 252 -0.67 -22.03 5.30
CA PHE A 252 -0.49 -21.78 3.86
C PHE A 252 0.90 -21.34 3.40
N GLU A 253 1.89 -21.25 4.29
CA GLU A 253 3.22 -20.75 3.91
C GLU A 253 4.11 -21.91 3.45
N LYS A 254 4.39 -21.99 2.15
CA LYS A 254 5.17 -23.09 1.54
C LYS A 254 6.66 -22.96 1.81
N GLU A 255 7.24 -21.84 1.37
CA GLU A 255 8.69 -21.64 1.33
C GLU A 255 9.12 -20.48 2.20
N HIS A 256 8.32 -19.42 2.25
CA HIS A 256 8.57 -18.21 3.02
C HIS A 256 7.34 -17.81 3.81
N THR A 257 7.56 -17.44 5.07
CA THR A 257 6.57 -16.78 5.89
C THR A 257 6.54 -15.27 5.62
N VAL A 258 5.51 -14.56 6.07
CA VAL A 258 5.52 -13.08 6.10
C VAL A 258 6.74 -12.56 6.86
N GLU A 259 7.10 -13.20 7.97
CA GLU A 259 8.31 -12.89 8.75
C GLU A 259 9.58 -13.03 7.92
N ASN A 260 9.73 -14.14 7.17
CA ASN A 260 10.89 -14.32 6.30
C ASN A 260 10.99 -13.24 5.23
N PHE A 261 9.85 -12.76 4.73
CA PHE A 261 9.83 -11.69 3.74
C PHE A 261 10.21 -10.34 4.36
N ILE A 262 9.66 -10.00 5.53
CA ILE A 262 9.99 -8.76 6.26
C ILE A 262 11.48 -8.73 6.64
N ASP A 263 11.99 -9.79 7.26
CA ASP A 263 13.40 -9.92 7.63
C ASP A 263 14.31 -9.79 6.40
N TYR A 264 13.87 -10.37 5.28
CA TYR A 264 14.60 -10.25 4.03
C TYR A 264 14.64 -8.80 3.55
N THR A 265 13.50 -8.11 3.47
CA THR A 265 13.45 -6.73 2.99
C THR A 265 14.21 -5.77 3.91
N ASP A 266 14.08 -5.93 5.23
CA ASP A 266 14.77 -5.11 6.21
C ASP A 266 16.28 -5.34 6.15
N GLY A 267 16.73 -6.59 6.01
CA GLY A 267 18.16 -6.89 5.82
C GLY A 267 18.74 -6.34 4.51
N ILE A 268 17.95 -6.20 3.45
CA ILE A 268 18.37 -5.52 2.22
C ILE A 268 18.41 -4.00 2.42
N ASN A 269 17.44 -3.43 3.13
CA ASN A 269 17.44 -2.00 3.48
C ASN A 269 18.66 -1.64 4.35
N ASP A 270 18.95 -2.41 5.39
CA ASP A 270 20.10 -2.19 6.28
C ASP A 270 21.44 -2.25 5.54
N LYS A 271 21.51 -3.07 4.48
CA LYS A 271 22.73 -3.23 3.69
C LYS A 271 22.94 -2.11 2.68
N TYR A 272 21.89 -1.65 2.03
CA TYR A 272 21.99 -0.76 0.86
C TYR A 272 21.41 0.64 1.07
N ALA A 273 20.84 0.92 2.23
CA ALA A 273 20.38 2.24 2.63
C ALA A 273 21.03 2.66 3.96
N GLY A 274 21.03 3.97 4.21
CA GLY A 274 21.55 4.55 5.44
C GLY A 274 20.99 5.96 5.66
N VAL A 275 21.48 6.62 6.70
CA VAL A 275 21.19 8.04 6.96
C VAL A 275 21.63 8.87 5.74
N ASN A 276 20.66 9.48 5.05
CA ASN A 276 20.87 10.33 3.88
C ASN A 276 21.71 9.68 2.76
N LYS A 277 21.57 8.36 2.55
CA LYS A 277 22.30 7.65 1.49
C LYS A 277 21.66 6.34 1.10
N GLY A 278 21.98 5.89 -0.11
CA GLY A 278 21.61 4.58 -0.61
C GLY A 278 20.12 4.46 -0.93
N TRP A 279 19.78 3.33 -1.53
CA TRP A 279 18.43 2.99 -1.96
C TRP A 279 18.36 1.49 -2.20
N SER A 280 17.24 0.87 -1.82
CA SER A 280 16.95 -0.52 -2.12
C SER A 280 15.65 -0.63 -2.92
N ALA A 281 15.49 -1.70 -3.70
CA ALA A 281 14.27 -1.93 -4.47
C ALA A 281 13.01 -2.03 -3.59
N TRP A 282 13.16 -2.23 -2.28
CA TRP A 282 12.07 -2.38 -1.33
C TRP A 282 11.50 -1.06 -0.83
N TYR A 283 12.18 0.08 -1.05
CA TYR A 283 11.65 1.42 -0.76
C TYR A 283 10.38 1.74 -1.57
N ASP A 284 10.23 1.13 -2.75
CA ASP A 284 9.07 1.33 -3.62
C ASP A 284 7.79 0.66 -3.06
N ARG A 285 7.89 -0.13 -1.98
CA ARG A 285 6.75 -0.63 -1.20
C ARG A 285 6.48 0.32 -0.04
N HIS A 286 5.69 1.36 -0.27
CA HIS A 286 5.43 2.39 0.72
C HIS A 286 3.99 2.94 0.67
N VAL A 287 3.67 3.74 1.68
CA VAL A 287 2.56 4.69 1.64
C VAL A 287 3.10 6.12 1.62
N GLY A 288 2.49 6.98 0.81
CA GLY A 288 2.77 8.41 0.77
C GLY A 288 1.95 9.16 1.82
N LEU A 289 2.59 9.97 2.64
CA LEU A 289 1.97 10.84 3.63
C LEU A 289 2.41 12.28 3.40
N GLN A 290 1.46 13.20 3.39
CA GLN A 290 1.77 14.62 3.31
C GLN A 290 1.77 15.26 4.69
N VAL A 291 2.82 16.04 4.99
CA VAL A 291 2.94 16.83 6.20
C VAL A 291 2.91 18.32 5.84
N THR A 292 2.12 19.11 6.57
CA THR A 292 1.85 20.52 6.25
C THR A 292 2.36 21.50 7.31
N ASN A 293 2.58 21.04 8.54
CA ASN A 293 2.90 21.90 9.69
C ASN A 293 4.35 21.81 10.18
N CYS A 294 5.12 20.85 9.66
CA CYS A 294 6.50 20.63 10.06
C CYS A 294 7.40 20.53 8.83
N SER A 295 8.61 21.09 8.93
CA SER A 295 9.65 20.93 7.91
C SER A 295 10.12 19.47 7.86
N LEU A 296 10.37 18.96 6.66
CA LEU A 296 11.00 17.67 6.42
C LEU A 296 12.41 17.60 7.04
N ASP A 297 13.10 18.73 7.15
CA ASP A 297 14.41 18.81 7.81
C ASP A 297 14.36 18.35 9.27
N MET A 298 13.27 18.66 10.00
CA MET A 298 13.10 18.16 11.38
C MET A 298 12.97 16.64 11.42
N TYR A 299 12.23 16.04 10.49
CA TYR A 299 12.13 14.58 10.40
C TYR A 299 13.48 13.95 10.07
N MET A 300 14.23 14.54 9.13
CA MET A 300 15.57 14.07 8.76
C MET A 300 16.57 14.16 9.93
N GLU A 301 16.51 15.22 10.74
CA GLU A 301 17.32 15.35 11.95
C GLU A 301 17.00 14.24 12.97
N GLU A 302 15.71 13.97 13.22
CA GLU A 302 15.27 12.91 14.12
C GLU A 302 15.65 11.51 13.61
N PHE A 303 15.49 11.25 12.31
CA PHE A 303 15.95 10.00 11.69
C PHE A 303 17.46 9.84 11.82
N ALA A 304 18.24 10.88 11.50
CA ALA A 304 19.70 10.85 11.61
C ALA A 304 20.17 10.63 13.06
N ALA A 305 19.53 11.28 14.04
CA ALA A 305 19.84 11.12 15.46
C ALA A 305 19.56 9.70 15.97
N ALA A 306 18.53 9.05 15.42
CA ALA A 306 18.19 7.67 15.70
C ALA A 306 18.97 6.64 14.87
N GLY A 307 19.72 7.07 13.86
CA GLY A 307 20.38 6.19 12.91
C GLY A 307 19.43 5.52 11.90
N GLU A 308 18.21 6.04 11.75
CA GLU A 308 17.26 5.52 10.78
C GLU A 308 17.65 5.92 9.36
N SER A 309 17.54 4.97 8.45
CA SER A 309 17.78 5.22 7.04
C SER A 309 16.71 6.14 6.46
N PHE A 310 17.16 7.11 5.65
CA PHE A 310 16.26 7.93 4.87
C PHE A 310 16.95 8.47 3.62
N HIS A 311 16.15 8.84 2.64
CA HIS A 311 16.61 9.40 1.38
C HIS A 311 15.73 10.60 1.00
N PRO A 312 16.24 11.83 1.12
CA PRO A 312 15.54 13.03 0.69
C PRO A 312 15.74 13.28 -0.80
N HIS A 313 14.73 13.82 -1.48
CA HIS A 313 14.90 14.36 -2.81
C HIS A 313 13.93 15.50 -3.12
N THR A 314 14.28 16.27 -4.13
CA THR A 314 13.48 17.42 -4.61
C THR A 314 13.09 17.20 -6.08
N ARG A 315 11.95 17.76 -6.51
CA ARG A 315 11.63 17.79 -7.95
C ARG A 315 12.43 18.91 -8.62
N SER A 316 13.12 18.61 -9.74
CA SER A 316 13.82 19.63 -10.53
C SER A 316 12.87 20.74 -10.98
N GLY A 317 13.27 21.99 -10.79
CA GLY A 317 12.57 23.17 -11.32
C GLY A 317 11.48 23.76 -10.42
N SER A 318 11.34 23.31 -9.16
CA SER A 318 10.46 23.96 -8.19
C SER A 318 11.25 24.86 -7.22
N ASP A 319 11.54 26.09 -7.65
CA ASP A 319 11.91 27.20 -6.75
C ASP A 319 10.69 27.77 -5.98
N SER A 320 9.51 27.15 -6.10
CA SER A 320 8.29 27.57 -5.43
C SER A 320 7.87 26.53 -4.40
N GLY A 321 7.91 26.92 -3.13
CA GLY A 321 7.71 26.05 -1.98
C GLY A 321 6.39 25.28 -1.89
N LEU A 322 6.33 24.47 -0.82
CA LEU A 322 5.27 23.55 -0.40
C LEU A 322 4.93 22.45 -1.42
N GLY A 323 5.32 21.21 -1.10
CA GLY A 323 4.77 20.01 -1.73
C GLY A 323 5.55 19.43 -2.93
N SER A 324 6.78 19.85 -3.21
CA SER A 324 7.61 19.26 -4.28
C SER A 324 8.81 18.47 -3.78
N SER A 325 9.01 18.45 -2.46
CA SER A 325 10.11 17.77 -1.80
C SER A 325 9.57 16.61 -0.99
N HIS A 326 10.35 15.54 -0.95
CA HIS A 326 9.94 14.39 -0.18
C HIS A 326 11.12 13.61 0.40
N VAL A 327 10.85 12.88 1.48
CA VAL A 327 11.81 12.06 2.22
C VAL A 327 11.25 10.65 2.29
N TRP A 328 12.05 9.68 1.82
CA TRP A 328 11.72 8.28 1.92
C TRP A 328 12.45 7.69 3.12
N THR A 329 11.78 6.82 3.83
CA THR A 329 12.37 5.96 4.86
C THR A 329 11.92 4.52 4.60
N PRO A 330 12.73 3.50 4.90
CA PRO A 330 12.29 2.11 4.77
C PRO A 330 11.16 1.79 5.76
N GLY A 331 10.86 2.73 6.67
CA GLY A 331 9.72 2.67 7.56
C GLY A 331 9.94 1.57 8.58
N THR A 332 8.97 0.66 8.67
CA THR A 332 9.00 -0.43 9.64
C THR A 332 8.45 -1.70 9.03
N GLN A 333 9.11 -2.82 9.31
CA GLN A 333 8.67 -4.17 8.94
C GLN A 333 8.41 -4.33 7.44
N GLY A 334 9.40 -3.97 6.62
CA GLY A 334 9.33 -4.12 5.17
C GLY A 334 8.33 -3.20 4.46
N TRP A 335 7.84 -2.16 5.13
CA TRP A 335 6.92 -1.16 4.57
C TRP A 335 7.43 0.27 4.75
N GLY A 336 7.82 0.89 3.63
CA GLY A 336 8.36 2.23 3.57
C GLY A 336 7.32 3.33 3.76
N ILE A 337 7.82 4.54 3.95
CA ILE A 337 7.02 5.76 3.96
C ILE A 337 7.69 6.79 3.06
N GLU A 338 6.90 7.35 2.15
CA GLU A 338 7.21 8.59 1.45
C GLU A 338 6.58 9.74 2.23
N ILE A 339 7.37 10.70 2.70
CA ILE A 339 6.88 11.89 3.41
C ILE A 339 7.04 13.10 2.50
N GLN A 340 5.92 13.66 2.05
CA GLN A 340 5.88 14.87 1.23
C GLN A 340 5.65 16.10 2.11
N GLY A 341 6.46 17.14 1.92
CA GLY A 341 6.39 18.32 2.78
C GLY A 341 7.24 19.49 2.32
N LEU A 342 7.44 20.45 3.23
CA LEU A 342 8.35 21.57 3.04
C LEU A 342 9.78 21.15 3.38
N VAL A 343 10.75 21.59 2.60
CA VAL A 343 12.18 21.52 2.95
C VAL A 343 12.68 22.94 3.20
N GLU A 344 13.36 23.14 4.33
CA GLU A 344 13.92 24.44 4.74
C GLU A 344 15.44 24.55 4.48
N PHE A 345 16.08 23.44 4.08
CA PHE A 345 17.51 23.35 3.82
C PHE A 345 18.38 23.62 5.07
N SER A 346 17.85 23.38 6.27
CA SER A 346 18.60 23.42 7.52
C SER A 346 19.41 22.14 7.77
N TYR A 347 18.93 20.99 7.28
CA TYR A 347 19.64 19.71 7.39
C TYR A 347 20.75 19.59 6.32
N ALA A 348 20.45 19.92 5.07
CA ALA A 348 21.43 19.99 3.98
C ALA A 348 21.10 21.12 3.00
N SER A 349 22.14 21.72 2.41
CA SER A 349 22.02 22.88 1.50
C SER A 349 21.49 22.52 0.11
N THR A 350 21.54 21.25 -0.27
CA THR A 350 21.08 20.72 -1.56
C THR A 350 20.67 19.27 -1.42
N TYR A 351 19.65 18.86 -2.16
CA TYR A 351 19.21 17.48 -2.24
C TYR A 351 19.28 17.00 -3.68
N SER A 352 19.43 15.69 -3.84
CA SER A 352 19.34 15.03 -5.13
C SER A 352 17.96 15.25 -5.77
N VAL A 353 17.92 15.24 -7.09
CA VAL A 353 16.65 15.21 -7.84
C VAL A 353 16.34 13.77 -8.17
N PHE A 354 15.11 13.34 -7.87
CA PHE A 354 14.66 12.01 -8.22
C PHE A 354 14.72 11.79 -9.73
N ASP A 355 15.40 10.72 -10.14
CA ASP A 355 15.47 10.35 -11.54
C ASP A 355 14.22 9.54 -11.91
N TRP A 356 13.22 10.22 -12.43
CA TRP A 356 12.01 9.56 -12.96
C TRP A 356 12.23 8.94 -14.35
N CYS A 357 13.39 9.20 -14.96
CA CYS A 357 13.70 8.93 -16.37
C CYS A 357 14.56 7.68 -16.57
N THR A 358 15.09 7.11 -15.50
CA THR A 358 15.82 5.86 -15.53
C THR A 358 15.08 4.79 -14.77
N ASN A 359 15.43 3.55 -15.07
CA ASN A 359 15.05 2.37 -14.31
C ASN A 359 15.62 2.36 -12.89
N THR A 360 16.34 3.41 -12.41
CA THR A 360 16.59 3.66 -10.98
C THR A 360 15.60 4.67 -10.42
N THR A 361 15.05 4.40 -9.24
CA THR A 361 14.53 5.44 -8.34
C THR A 361 15.64 6.09 -7.49
N ASP A 362 16.87 5.56 -7.58
CA ASP A 362 18.09 6.18 -7.05
C ASP A 362 18.49 7.39 -7.92
N PRO A 363 18.66 8.58 -7.36
CA PRO A 363 19.01 9.77 -8.12
C PRO A 363 20.43 9.72 -8.71
N HIS A 364 20.58 10.04 -10.00
CA HIS A 364 21.88 10.16 -10.65
C HIS A 364 22.46 11.61 -10.62
N HIS A 365 23.78 11.68 -10.36
CA HIS A 365 24.76 12.81 -10.46
C HIS A 365 24.87 13.79 -9.27
N SER A 366 26.06 14.21 -8.78
CA SER A 366 27.48 14.01 -9.15
C SER A 366 28.37 13.99 -7.89
N ALA A 367 29.57 13.42 -7.98
CA ALA A 367 30.52 13.16 -6.90
C ALA A 367 31.00 14.38 -6.09
N GLU A 368 30.52 15.60 -6.36
CA GLU A 368 30.90 16.83 -5.65
C GLU A 368 30.16 17.03 -4.33
N ASN A 369 29.05 16.31 -4.09
CA ASN A 369 28.19 16.51 -2.91
C ASN A 369 28.34 15.45 -1.80
N GLY A 370 29.43 14.69 -1.78
CA GLY A 370 29.72 13.75 -0.67
C GLY A 370 28.88 12.47 -0.65
N TRP A 371 28.22 12.12 -1.77
CA TRP A 371 27.45 10.88 -1.90
C TRP A 371 28.35 9.66 -2.15
N VAL A 372 28.01 8.55 -1.50
CA VAL A 372 28.59 7.22 -1.69
C VAL A 372 27.46 6.33 -2.20
N THR A 373 27.51 5.94 -3.48
CA THR A 373 26.57 4.97 -4.06
C THR A 373 26.73 3.63 -3.35
N ALA A 374 25.71 2.78 -3.37
CA ALA A 374 25.81 1.42 -2.83
C ALA A 374 26.97 0.62 -3.46
N GLU A 375 27.34 0.91 -4.70
CA GLU A 375 28.50 0.31 -5.39
C GLU A 375 29.87 0.73 -4.82
N SER A 376 29.90 1.75 -3.97
CA SER A 376 31.12 2.27 -3.31
C SER A 376 31.23 1.89 -1.82
N ILE A 377 30.34 1.03 -1.34
CA ILE A 377 30.39 0.31 -0.05
C ILE A 377 30.72 -1.16 -0.33
#